data_AF-A0A2K8ZC84-F1
#
_entry.id   AF-A0A2K8ZC84-F1
#
_cell.length_a   1.000
_cell.length_b   1.000
_cell.length_c   1.000
_cell.angle_alpha   90.00
_cell.angle_beta   90.00
_cell.angle_gamma   90.00
#
_symmetry.space_group_name_H-M   'P 1'
#
loop_
_entity.id
_entity.type
_entity.pdbx_description
1 polymer ?
#
loop_
_entity_poly.entity_id
_entity_poly.type
_entity_poly.pdbx_seq_one_letter_code
_entity_poly.pdbx_strand_id
1 'polypeptide(L)' 'MCYEWNLFDQVLIRPSLVTNFVKNSLEIIKTDGVSSLVTKRNLPNQKTYSDHLPLFFTLKF' A
#
# COMPACT_ATOMS: atom_id res chain seq x y z
N MET A 1 -20.10 4.05 16.25
CA MET A 1 -18.76 3.56 15.86
C MET A 1 -18.40 4.26 14.56
N CYS A 2 -17.33 5.05 14.54
CA CYS A 2 -16.88 5.71 13.32
C CYS A 2 -16.05 4.71 12.49
N TYR A 3 -16.41 4.52 11.21
CA TYR A 3 -15.63 3.74 10.27
C TYR A 3 -14.65 4.67 9.58
N GLU A 4 -13.43 4.71 10.08
CA GLU A 4 -12.37 5.53 9.49
C GLU A 4 -11.73 4.77 8.33
N TRP A 5 -12.28 4.91 7.12
CA TRP A 5 -11.56 4.62 5.88
C TRP A 5 -10.69 5.83 5.54
N ASN A 6 -9.54 5.93 6.19
CA ASN A 6 -8.63 7.04 5.93
C ASN A 6 -7.53 6.61 4.96
N LEU A 7 -7.58 7.16 3.74
CA LEU A 7 -6.47 7.10 2.79
C LEU A 7 -5.48 8.23 3.10
N PHE A 8 -4.59 7.99 4.05
CA PHE A 8 -3.60 9.01 4.47
C PHE A 8 -2.40 9.09 3.51
N ASP A 9 -2.01 7.96 2.91
CA ASP A 9 -0.83 7.87 2.05
C ASP A 9 -1.18 7.91 0.56
N GLN A 10 -0.51 8.78 -0.17
CA GLN A 10 -0.73 8.98 -1.61
C GLN A 10 0.60 9.15 -2.34
N VAL A 11 0.67 8.61 -3.57
CA VAL A 11 1.77 8.86 -4.50
C VAL A 11 1.20 9.53 -5.75
N LEU A 12 1.66 10.74 -6.05
CA LEU A 12 1.28 11.48 -7.25
C LEU A 12 2.33 11.26 -8.35
N ILE A 13 1.92 10.73 -9.49
CA ILE A 13 2.77 10.60 -10.68
C ILE A 13 2.50 11.75 -11.66
N ARG A 14 3.54 12.18 -12.38
CA ARG A 14 3.38 13.19 -13.42
C ARG A 14 2.40 12.68 -14.50
N PRO A 15 1.55 13.55 -15.09
CA PRO A 15 0.63 13.15 -16.14
C PRO A 15 1.30 12.43 -17.32
N SER A 16 2.52 12.83 -17.67
CA SER A 16 3.32 12.22 -18.73
C SER A 16 3.75 10.77 -18.45
N LEU A 17 3.66 10.31 -17.20
CA LEU A 17 4.01 8.94 -16.78
C LEU A 17 2.78 8.03 -16.63
N VAL A 18 1.56 8.55 -16.86
CA VAL A 18 0.33 7.77 -16.70
C VAL A 18 0.28 6.60 -17.69
N THR A 19 0.82 6.76 -18.89
CA THR A 19 0.91 5.68 -19.88
C THR A 19 1.90 4.58 -19.48
N ASN A 20 2.87 4.91 -18.63
CA ASN A 20 3.83 3.94 -18.08
C ASN A 20 3.27 3.20 -16.85
N PHE A 21 2.18 3.69 -16.26
CA PHE A 21 1.60 3.10 -15.06
C PHE A 21 0.89 1.78 -15.35
N VAL A 22 1.41 0.69 -14.77
CA VAL A 22 0.79 -0.64 -14.87
C VAL A 22 -0.33 -0.73 -13.85
N LYS A 23 -1.56 -0.34 -14.24
CA LYS A 23 -2.71 -0.23 -13.32
C LYS A 23 -2.95 -1.46 -12.45
N ASN A 24 -2.78 -2.66 -13.00
CA ASN A 24 -3.01 -3.92 -12.28
C ASN A 24 -1.90 -4.29 -11.29
N SER A 25 -0.81 -3.53 -11.24
CA SER A 25 0.28 -3.71 -10.25
C SER A 25 0.04 -2.95 -8.95
N LEU A 26 -1.01 -2.11 -8.88
CA LEU A 26 -1.31 -1.31 -7.69
C LEU A 26 -1.80 -2.21 -6.57
N GLU A 27 -1.07 -2.24 -5.46
CA GLU A 27 -1.37 -3.09 -4.31
C GLU A 27 -0.98 -2.41 -2.99
N ILE A 28 -1.75 -2.67 -1.93
CA ILE A 28 -1.32 -2.41 -0.56
C ILE A 28 -0.73 -3.70 -0.01
N ILE A 29 0.59 -3.69 0.26
CA ILE A 29 1.31 -4.88 0.67
C ILE A 29 0.97 -5.24 2.12
N LYS A 30 0.52 -6.48 2.34
CA LYS A 30 0.17 -7.03 3.67
C LYS A 30 1.11 -8.14 4.14
N THR A 31 2.05 -8.54 3.31
CA THR A 31 3.04 -9.57 3.59
C THR A 31 4.28 -9.35 2.73
N ASP A 32 5.45 -9.73 3.24
CA ASP A 32 6.69 -9.81 2.47
C ASP A 32 6.88 -11.16 1.76
N GLY A 33 5.86 -12.03 1.79
CA GLY A 33 5.90 -13.41 1.29
C GLY A 33 6.28 -14.46 2.33
N VAL A 34 6.78 -14.06 3.51
CA VAL A 34 7.15 -14.95 4.62
C VAL A 34 6.36 -14.61 5.89
N SER A 35 6.32 -13.34 6.24
CA SER A 35 5.68 -12.78 7.42
C SER A 35 4.51 -11.88 7.02
N SER A 36 3.48 -11.82 7.88
CA SER A 36 2.38 -10.87 7.70
C SER A 36 2.74 -9.51 8.32
N LEU A 37 2.54 -8.44 7.56
CA LEU A 37 2.68 -7.05 8.02
C LEU A 37 1.46 -6.59 8.82
N VAL A 38 0.38 -7.38 8.84
CA VAL A 38 -0.83 -7.10 9.59
C VAL A 38 -1.02 -8.08 10.75
N THR A 39 -1.69 -7.61 11.79
CA THR A 39 -2.14 -8.43 12.91
C THR A 39 -3.30 -9.34 12.47
N LYS A 40 -3.67 -10.31 13.33
CA LYS A 40 -4.87 -11.15 13.12
C LYS A 40 -6.19 -10.36 13.01
N ARG A 41 -6.19 -9.08 13.40
CA ARG A 41 -7.34 -8.16 13.26
C ARG A 41 -7.28 -7.32 11.97
N ASN A 42 -6.37 -7.65 11.04
CA ASN A 42 -6.12 -6.90 9.79
C ASN A 42 -5.68 -5.44 9.99
N LEU A 43 -5.13 -5.11 11.15
CA LEU A 43 -4.50 -3.81 11.42
C LEU A 43 -2.99 -3.90 11.18
N PRO A 44 -2.31 -2.81 10.75
CA PRO A 44 -0.86 -2.78 10.64
C PRO A 44 -0.19 -3.26 11.94
N ASN A 45 0.81 -4.13 11.83
CA ASN A 45 1.57 -4.57 12.99
C ASN A 45 2.64 -3.52 13.34
N GLN A 46 2.18 -2.40 13.87
CA GLN A 46 2.99 -1.24 14.24
C GLN A 46 4.03 -1.51 15.31
N LYS A 47 3.87 -2.58 16.10
CA LYS A 47 4.84 -2.95 17.14
C LYS A 47 6.12 -3.53 16.55
N THR A 48 6.01 -4.25 15.43
CA THR A 48 7.12 -4.95 14.79
C THR A 48 7.61 -4.25 13.52
N TYR A 49 6.69 -3.64 12.75
CA TYR A 49 6.99 -3.07 11.43
C TYR A 49 6.65 -1.57 11.38
N SER A 50 5.42 -1.22 11.02
CA SER A 50 4.94 0.16 10.87
C SER A 50 3.43 0.22 11.13
N ASP A 51 2.97 1.40 11.56
CA ASP A 51 1.56 1.80 11.65
C ASP A 51 0.93 2.12 10.28
N HIS A 52 1.73 2.17 9.22
CA HIS A 52 1.31 2.29 7.83
C HIS A 52 1.61 1.01 7.03
N LEU A 53 0.94 0.83 5.89
CA LEU A 53 1.23 -0.25 4.94
C LEU A 53 1.86 0.29 3.67
N PRO A 54 2.81 -0.45 3.04
CA PRO A 54 3.40 -0.03 1.79
C PRO A 54 2.39 0.01 0.64
N LEU A 55 2.41 1.10 -0.13
CA LEU A 55 1.75 1.20 -1.43
C LEU A 55 2.73 0.79 -2.53
N PHE A 56 2.44 -0.30 -3.22
CA PHE A 56 3.26 -0.82 -4.31
C PHE A 56 2.58 -0.57 -5.65
N PHE A 57 3.39 -0.20 -6.65
CA PHE A 57 2.99 -0.16 -8.06
C PHE A 57 4.22 -0.18 -8.97
N THR A 58 3.99 -0.41 -10.26
CA THR A 58 5.03 -0.48 -11.29
C THR A 58 4.86 0.61 -12.35
N LEU A 59 5.97 1.21 -12.75
CA LEU A 59 6.10 2.01 -13.98
C LEU A 59 6.93 1.21 -15.00
N LYS A 60 6.46 1.12 -16.24
CA LYS A 60 7.14 0.45 -17.34
C LYS A 60 7.68 1.49 -18.33
N PHE A 61 9.00 1.57 -18.48
CA PHE A 61 9.70 2.50 -19.37
C PHE A 61 10.09 1.85 -20.69
#